data_AF-A0A4Q0VIJ7-F1
#
_entry.id   AF-A0A4Q0VIJ7-F1
#
_cell.length_a   1.000
_cell.length_b   1.000
_cell.length_c   1.000
_cell.angle_alpha   90.00
_cell.angle_beta   90.00
_cell.angle_gamma   90.00
#
_symmetry.space_group_name_H-M   'P 1'
#
loop_
_entity.id
_entity.type
_entity.pdbx_description
1 polymer ?
#
loop_
_entity_poly.entity_id
_entity_poly.type
_entity_poly.pdbx_seq_one_letter_code
_entity_poly.pdbx_strand_id
1 'polypeptide(L)'
;MTKVLVIYAHPETKTYSTTAKFYQQFLTAYRTAHPDDQIIEHNVSEYMPFPLDKIAVAIYNKALVNQPLNPDEERFQASRQVWIDEFVSADKYVFVNPMYNLFVPTEMKSYLDMVMQVPDTFHYTAEGVMAGALHGKKALHLQTSGGDYHGTAGGPDISRLDLGHQYLKTVLHVMGVDDVTGLYAEGMDHDPANAPDIMAQAFARAEAAGKTF
;
A
#
# COMPACT_ATOMS: atom_id res chain seq x y z
N MET A 1 16.05 -14.28 5.17
CA MET A 1 15.64 -13.53 3.96
C MET A 1 14.19 -13.16 4.16
N THR A 2 13.94 -11.91 4.50
CA THR A 2 12.58 -11.37 4.62
C THR A 2 12.11 -10.94 3.22
N LYS A 3 10.83 -11.19 2.91
CA LYS A 3 10.21 -10.70 1.67
C LYS A 3 9.50 -9.37 1.93
N VAL A 4 9.94 -8.33 1.25
CA VAL A 4 9.35 -7.00 1.27
C VAL A 4 8.57 -6.79 -0.03
N LEU A 5 7.28 -6.54 0.09
CA LEU A 5 6.43 -6.19 -1.04
C LEU A 5 6.18 -4.69 -1.05
N VAL A 6 6.61 -4.03 -2.11
CA VAL A 6 6.38 -2.61 -2.35
C VAL A 6 5.21 -2.45 -3.31
N ILE A 7 4.19 -1.74 -2.87
CA ILE A 7 3.03 -1.35 -3.66
C ILE A 7 3.15 0.15 -3.91
N TYR A 8 3.62 0.50 -5.10
CA TYR A 8 3.83 1.86 -5.52
C TYR A 8 2.66 2.33 -6.38
N ALA A 9 1.96 3.39 -5.99
CA ALA A 9 0.81 3.94 -6.70
C ALA A 9 1.07 5.39 -7.08
N HIS A 10 2.03 5.61 -7.99
CA HIS A 10 2.22 6.90 -8.62
C HIS A 10 2.82 6.69 -10.02
N PRO A 11 2.27 7.35 -11.07
CA PRO A 11 2.80 7.20 -12.41
C PRO A 11 4.26 7.63 -12.51
N GLU A 12 5.02 6.95 -13.35
CA GLU A 12 6.35 7.39 -13.74
C GLU A 12 6.22 8.68 -14.56
N THR A 13 6.81 9.75 -14.06
CA THR A 13 6.85 11.03 -14.75
C THR A 13 8.26 11.30 -15.24
N LYS A 14 8.38 11.95 -16.41
CA LYS A 14 9.68 12.42 -16.93
C LYS A 14 10.27 13.57 -16.10
N THR A 15 9.52 14.09 -15.14
CA THR A 15 9.82 15.29 -14.35
C THR A 15 9.92 14.97 -12.86
N TYR A 16 10.08 16.02 -12.05
CA TYR A 16 10.22 15.95 -10.60
C TYR A 16 9.01 15.28 -9.93
N SER A 17 9.23 14.15 -9.24
CA SER A 17 8.26 13.56 -8.31
C SER A 17 8.84 13.54 -6.89
N THR A 18 8.16 14.22 -5.98
CA THR A 18 8.48 14.22 -4.54
C THR A 18 8.33 12.82 -3.95
N THR A 19 7.26 12.12 -4.32
CA THR A 19 6.98 10.75 -3.89
C THR A 19 8.11 9.81 -4.27
N ALA A 20 8.58 9.88 -5.53
CA ALA A 20 9.68 9.04 -5.98
C ALA A 20 10.95 9.31 -5.19
N LYS A 21 11.33 10.58 -4.99
CA LYS A 21 12.53 10.92 -4.22
C LYS A 21 12.44 10.46 -2.77
N PHE A 22 11.30 10.65 -2.13
CA PHE A 22 11.06 10.24 -0.76
C PHE A 22 11.18 8.73 -0.59
N TYR A 23 10.55 7.97 -1.50
CA TYR A 23 10.68 6.52 -1.56
C TYR A 23 12.12 6.06 -1.79
N GLN A 24 12.86 6.70 -2.71
CA GLN A 24 14.25 6.33 -2.99
C GLN A 24 15.17 6.47 -1.78
N GLN A 25 14.93 7.45 -0.89
CA GLN A 25 15.70 7.57 0.36
C GLN A 25 15.47 6.36 1.27
N PHE A 26 14.21 5.98 1.45
CA PHE A 26 13.85 4.79 2.22
C PHE A 26 14.45 3.52 1.60
N LEU A 27 14.24 3.32 0.29
CA LEU A 27 14.66 2.09 -0.42
C LEU A 27 16.18 1.92 -0.39
N THR A 28 16.93 3.01 -0.60
CA THR A 28 18.40 2.98 -0.57
C THR A 28 18.91 2.59 0.81
N ALA A 29 18.35 3.19 1.86
CA ALA A 29 18.71 2.87 3.23
C ALA A 29 18.33 1.44 3.61
N TYR A 30 17.14 0.97 3.19
CA TYR A 30 16.67 -0.38 3.43
C TYR A 30 17.58 -1.43 2.80
N ARG A 31 17.89 -1.30 1.51
CA ARG A 31 18.79 -2.22 0.81
C ARG A 31 20.19 -2.27 1.43
N THR A 32 20.66 -1.14 1.95
CA THR A 32 21.97 -1.05 2.59
C THR A 32 21.98 -1.77 3.95
N ALA A 33 20.92 -1.61 4.75
CA ALA A 33 20.81 -2.21 6.07
C ALA A 33 20.40 -3.70 6.02
N HIS A 34 19.67 -4.11 4.99
CA HIS A 34 19.10 -5.44 4.83
C HIS A 34 19.46 -6.05 3.46
N PRO A 35 20.77 -6.30 3.19
CA PRO A 35 21.22 -6.74 1.87
C PRO A 35 20.72 -8.14 1.47
N ASP A 36 20.29 -8.96 2.45
CA ASP A 36 19.80 -10.32 2.24
C ASP A 36 18.28 -10.40 2.06
N ASP A 37 17.56 -9.27 2.15
CA ASP A 37 16.12 -9.23 1.98
C ASP A 37 15.71 -9.17 0.51
N GLN A 38 14.63 -9.87 0.17
CA GLN A 38 14.06 -9.83 -1.16
C GLN A 38 13.05 -8.69 -1.24
N ILE A 39 13.30 -7.74 -2.14
CA ILE A 39 12.36 -6.64 -2.41
C ILE A 39 11.68 -6.92 -3.75
N ILE A 40 10.34 -7.02 -3.72
CA ILE A 40 9.48 -7.12 -4.89
C ILE A 40 8.71 -5.81 -5.00
N GLU A 41 8.76 -5.16 -6.16
CA GLU A 41 8.13 -3.86 -6.37
C GLU A 41 7.14 -3.92 -7.52
N HIS A 42 5.92 -3.44 -7.25
CA HIS A 42 4.87 -3.28 -8.24
C HIS A 42 4.42 -1.83 -8.29
N ASN A 43 4.55 -1.21 -9.46
CA ASN A 43 3.92 0.07 -9.73
C ASN A 43 2.52 -0.15 -10.29
N VAL A 44 1.51 -0.07 -9.43
CA VAL A 44 0.10 -0.30 -9.79
C VAL A 44 -0.49 0.83 -10.63
N SER A 45 0.17 1.98 -10.70
CA SER A 45 -0.20 3.05 -11.63
C SER A 45 0.26 2.81 -13.06
N GLU A 46 1.32 2.02 -13.27
CA GLU A 46 1.78 1.63 -14.61
C GLU A 46 1.09 0.36 -15.08
N TYR A 47 0.87 -0.59 -14.18
CA TYR A 47 0.16 -1.82 -14.46
C TYR A 47 -0.70 -2.22 -13.27
N MET A 48 -2.02 -2.09 -13.43
CA MET A 48 -2.99 -2.58 -12.46
C MET A 48 -3.47 -3.98 -12.87
N PRO A 49 -3.02 -5.05 -12.20
CA PRO A 49 -3.44 -6.41 -12.50
C PRO A 49 -4.89 -6.66 -12.05
N PHE A 50 -5.67 -7.37 -12.87
CA PHE A 50 -6.98 -7.93 -12.50
C PHE A 50 -7.92 -6.95 -11.76
N PRO A 51 -8.23 -5.78 -12.35
CA PRO A 51 -9.18 -4.85 -11.75
C PRO A 51 -10.56 -5.51 -11.58
N LEU A 52 -11.39 -4.93 -10.71
CA LEU A 52 -12.76 -5.39 -10.51
C LEU A 52 -13.59 -5.18 -11.79
N ASP A 53 -13.66 -6.22 -12.62
CA ASP A 53 -14.37 -6.24 -13.89
C ASP A 53 -15.51 -7.28 -13.88
N LYS A 54 -16.17 -7.45 -15.03
CA LYS A 54 -17.27 -8.42 -15.19
C LYS A 54 -16.86 -9.86 -14.90
N ILE A 55 -15.59 -10.24 -15.15
CA ILE A 55 -15.10 -11.60 -14.90
C ILE A 55 -14.89 -11.77 -13.40
N ALA A 56 -14.26 -10.81 -12.73
CA ALA A 56 -14.10 -10.82 -11.28
C ALA A 56 -15.45 -10.93 -10.53
N VAL A 57 -16.45 -10.16 -10.96
CA VAL A 57 -17.81 -10.21 -10.38
C VAL A 57 -18.51 -11.53 -10.71
N ALA A 58 -18.33 -12.09 -11.90
CA ALA A 58 -18.91 -13.39 -12.26
C ALA A 58 -18.34 -14.52 -11.39
N ILE A 59 -17.03 -14.53 -11.14
CA ILE A 59 -16.37 -15.49 -10.26
C ILE A 59 -16.96 -15.40 -8.84
N TYR A 60 -17.06 -14.19 -8.29
CA TYR A 60 -17.66 -13.97 -6.97
C TYR A 60 -19.11 -14.50 -6.90
N ASN A 61 -19.94 -14.13 -7.87
CA ASN A 61 -21.35 -14.55 -7.88
C ASN A 61 -21.51 -16.06 -7.99
N LYS A 62 -20.68 -16.73 -8.80
CA LYS A 62 -20.70 -18.18 -8.96
C LYS A 62 -20.25 -18.91 -7.70
N ALA A 63 -19.26 -18.37 -6.98
CA ALA A 63 -18.83 -18.92 -5.69
C ALA A 63 -19.97 -18.93 -4.67
N LEU A 64 -20.81 -17.88 -4.62
CA LEU A 64 -21.95 -17.81 -3.69
C LEU A 64 -23.00 -18.91 -3.91
N VAL A 65 -23.15 -19.40 -5.14
CA VAL A 65 -24.15 -20.42 -5.51
C VAL A 65 -23.52 -21.75 -5.91
N ASN A 66 -22.23 -21.96 -5.63
CA ASN A 66 -21.46 -23.15 -5.97
C ASN A 66 -21.56 -23.55 -7.46
N GLN A 67 -21.53 -22.56 -8.37
CA GLN A 67 -21.52 -22.82 -9.81
C GLN A 67 -20.08 -22.95 -10.34
N PRO A 68 -19.85 -23.83 -11.33
CA PRO A 68 -18.53 -23.98 -11.93
C PRO A 68 -18.15 -22.75 -12.75
N LEU A 69 -16.84 -22.46 -12.72
CA LEU A 69 -16.24 -21.45 -13.57
C LEU A 69 -16.13 -21.95 -15.01
N ASN A 70 -16.14 -21.03 -15.96
CA ASN A 70 -15.78 -21.32 -17.35
C ASN A 70 -14.25 -21.18 -17.54
N PRO A 71 -13.68 -21.62 -18.67
CA PRO A 71 -12.22 -21.60 -18.87
C PRO A 71 -11.56 -20.21 -18.78
N ASP A 72 -12.26 -19.12 -19.12
CA ASP A 72 -11.72 -17.76 -19.00
C ASP A 72 -11.71 -17.30 -17.53
N GLU A 73 -12.76 -17.61 -16.79
CA GLU A 73 -12.88 -17.34 -15.35
C GLU A 73 -11.84 -18.13 -14.55
N GLU A 74 -11.61 -19.41 -14.89
CA GLU A 74 -10.56 -20.24 -14.27
C GLU A 74 -9.16 -19.66 -14.51
N ARG A 75 -8.88 -19.25 -15.76
CA ARG A 75 -7.60 -18.60 -16.11
C ARG A 75 -7.41 -17.29 -15.37
N PHE A 76 -8.46 -16.47 -15.28
CA PHE A 76 -8.44 -15.21 -14.54
C PHE A 76 -8.17 -15.48 -13.06
N GLN A 77 -8.90 -16.40 -12.43
CA GLN A 77 -8.72 -16.75 -11.02
C GLN A 77 -7.31 -17.26 -10.74
N ALA A 78 -6.80 -18.20 -11.54
CA ALA A 78 -5.46 -18.74 -11.36
C ALA A 78 -4.37 -17.66 -11.51
N SER A 79 -4.52 -16.75 -12.47
CA SER A 79 -3.55 -15.67 -12.68
C SER A 79 -3.61 -14.62 -11.56
N ARG A 80 -4.80 -14.32 -11.06
CA ARG A 80 -5.01 -13.44 -9.90
C ARG A 80 -4.44 -14.06 -8.62
N GLN A 81 -4.57 -15.37 -8.44
CA GLN A 81 -4.07 -16.07 -7.25
C GLN A 81 -2.57 -15.87 -7.06
N VAL A 82 -1.78 -15.80 -8.14
CA VAL A 82 -0.34 -15.53 -8.06
C VAL A 82 -0.04 -14.21 -7.31
N TRP A 83 -0.85 -13.17 -7.54
CA TRP A 83 -0.68 -11.88 -6.86
C TRP A 83 -1.15 -11.93 -5.41
N ILE A 84 -2.23 -12.68 -5.13
CA ILE A 84 -2.72 -12.88 -3.77
C ILE A 84 -1.69 -13.65 -2.96
N ASP A 85 -1.17 -14.76 -3.48
CA ASP A 85 -0.15 -15.59 -2.84
C ASP A 85 1.13 -14.79 -2.58
N GLU A 86 1.53 -13.91 -3.52
CA GLU A 86 2.65 -13.02 -3.31
C GLU A 86 2.41 -12.08 -2.13
N PHE A 87 1.24 -11.43 -2.07
CA PHE A 87 0.84 -10.57 -0.96
C PHE A 87 0.81 -11.33 0.38
N VAL A 88 0.24 -12.54 0.40
CA VAL A 88 0.19 -13.41 1.59
C VAL A 88 1.59 -13.82 2.04
N SER A 89 2.49 -14.10 1.09
CA SER A 89 3.86 -14.56 1.38
C SER A 89 4.83 -13.47 1.82
N ALA A 90 4.47 -12.19 1.65
CA ALA A 90 5.32 -11.07 2.08
C ALA A 90 5.34 -10.95 3.60
N ASP A 91 6.49 -10.64 4.17
CA ASP A 91 6.65 -10.40 5.61
C ASP A 91 6.42 -8.92 5.95
N LYS A 92 6.78 -8.05 5.02
CA LYS A 92 6.68 -6.59 5.14
C LYS A 92 6.01 -5.99 3.91
N TYR A 93 5.21 -4.96 4.15
CA TYR A 93 4.55 -4.17 3.10
C TYR A 93 5.04 -2.72 3.12
N VAL A 94 5.31 -2.15 1.95
CA VAL A 94 5.61 -0.73 1.79
C VAL A 94 4.63 -0.15 0.77
N PHE A 95 3.68 0.63 1.24
CA PHE A 95 2.70 1.34 0.40
C PHE A 95 3.22 2.74 0.12
N VAL A 96 3.29 3.12 -1.15
CA VAL A 96 3.90 4.39 -1.57
C VAL A 96 2.94 5.14 -2.49
N ASN A 97 2.55 6.35 -2.10
CA ASN A 97 1.68 7.19 -2.93
C ASN A 97 1.74 8.67 -2.54
N PRO A 98 1.38 9.60 -3.44
CA PRO A 98 0.92 10.91 -3.02
C PRO A 98 -0.50 10.81 -2.45
N MET A 99 -0.91 11.83 -1.69
CA MET A 99 -2.31 12.08 -1.38
C MET A 99 -2.96 12.81 -2.56
N TYR A 100 -4.05 12.26 -3.08
CA TYR A 100 -4.93 12.94 -4.02
C TYR A 100 -6.33 13.05 -3.42
N ASN A 101 -6.83 14.29 -3.31
CA ASN A 101 -8.18 14.57 -2.80
C ASN A 101 -8.49 13.84 -1.47
N LEU A 102 -7.59 13.96 -0.48
CA LEU A 102 -7.71 13.37 0.87
C LEU A 102 -7.58 11.84 0.95
N PHE A 103 -7.25 11.17 -0.17
CA PHE A 103 -7.24 9.71 -0.25
C PHE A 103 -6.00 9.17 -0.97
N VAL A 104 -5.85 7.85 -0.95
CA VAL A 104 -4.88 7.13 -1.80
C VAL A 104 -5.32 7.17 -3.27
N PRO A 105 -4.40 7.01 -4.23
CA PRO A 105 -4.75 6.87 -5.65
C PRO A 105 -5.69 5.69 -5.92
N THR A 106 -6.47 5.78 -6.99
CA THR A 106 -7.47 4.78 -7.38
C THR A 106 -6.90 3.39 -7.59
N GLU A 107 -5.66 3.32 -8.07
CA GLU A 107 -4.96 2.07 -8.36
C GLU A 107 -4.54 1.36 -7.07
N MET A 108 -4.15 2.12 -6.02
CA MET A 108 -3.89 1.57 -4.69
C MET A 108 -5.16 0.92 -4.12
N LYS A 109 -6.30 1.60 -4.23
CA LYS A 109 -7.60 1.07 -3.81
C LYS A 109 -7.96 -0.20 -4.59
N SER A 110 -7.73 -0.19 -5.90
CA SER A 110 -8.00 -1.33 -6.77
C SER A 110 -7.10 -2.53 -6.43
N TYR A 111 -5.82 -2.29 -6.09
CA TYR A 111 -4.89 -3.33 -5.64
C TYR A 111 -5.35 -3.96 -4.33
N LEU A 112 -5.77 -3.14 -3.36
CA LEU A 112 -6.30 -3.63 -2.09
C LEU A 112 -7.58 -4.47 -2.29
N ASP A 113 -8.48 -4.07 -3.18
CA ASP A 113 -9.65 -4.89 -3.55
C ASP A 113 -9.24 -6.22 -4.19
N MET A 114 -8.16 -6.21 -4.99
CA MET A 114 -7.65 -7.40 -5.63
C MET A 114 -7.09 -8.40 -4.62
N VAL A 115 -6.33 -7.96 -3.61
CA VAL A 115 -5.67 -8.87 -2.66
C VAL A 115 -6.54 -9.23 -1.46
N MET A 116 -7.48 -8.37 -1.05
CA MET A 116 -8.36 -8.63 0.08
C MET A 116 -9.44 -9.65 -0.28
N GLN A 117 -9.13 -10.94 -0.13
CA GLN A 117 -9.97 -12.07 -0.52
C GLN A 117 -10.12 -13.11 0.61
N VAL A 118 -11.28 -13.76 0.62
CA VAL A 118 -11.57 -14.94 1.46
C VAL A 118 -11.17 -16.21 0.71
N PRO A 119 -10.50 -17.18 1.35
CA PRO A 119 -10.03 -17.18 2.74
C PRO A 119 -8.59 -16.65 2.91
N ASP A 120 -7.93 -16.23 1.84
CA ASP A 120 -6.47 -16.05 1.78
C ASP A 120 -5.92 -14.96 2.70
N THR A 121 -6.63 -13.84 2.82
CA THR A 121 -6.19 -12.67 3.61
C THR A 121 -7.04 -12.42 4.84
N PHE A 122 -8.29 -12.87 4.82
CA PHE A 122 -9.18 -12.90 5.96
C PHE A 122 -10.23 -13.99 5.75
N HIS A 123 -10.92 -14.38 6.82
CA HIS A 123 -12.02 -15.33 6.79
C HIS A 123 -13.12 -14.93 7.76
N TYR A 124 -14.25 -15.63 7.70
CA TYR A 124 -15.33 -15.47 8.66
C TYR A 124 -15.30 -16.62 9.67
N THR A 125 -15.35 -16.26 10.96
CA THR A 125 -15.56 -17.20 12.06
C THR A 125 -16.96 -17.82 12.01
N ALA A 126 -17.22 -18.83 12.85
CA ALA A 126 -18.55 -19.44 12.95
C ALA A 126 -19.63 -18.41 13.37
N GLU A 127 -19.23 -17.37 14.09
CA GLU A 127 -20.06 -16.24 14.53
C GLU A 127 -20.22 -15.16 13.46
N GLY A 128 -19.60 -15.31 12.29
CA GLY A 128 -19.68 -14.35 11.18
C GLY A 128 -18.78 -13.13 11.35
N VAL A 129 -17.84 -13.15 12.30
CA VAL A 129 -16.86 -12.07 12.51
C VAL A 129 -15.69 -12.25 11.53
N MET A 130 -15.26 -11.16 10.90
CA MET A 130 -14.04 -11.13 10.09
C MET A 130 -12.81 -11.36 10.97
N ALA A 131 -11.98 -12.33 10.59
CA ALA A 131 -10.71 -12.65 11.22
C ALA A 131 -9.59 -12.61 10.18
N GLY A 132 -8.54 -11.84 10.45
CA GLY A 132 -7.37 -11.73 9.59
C GLY A 132 -6.58 -13.03 9.49
N ALA A 133 -5.86 -13.21 8.38
CA ALA A 133 -4.97 -14.35 8.16
C ALA A 133 -3.48 -13.97 8.17
N LEU A 134 -3.15 -12.67 8.15
CA LEU A 134 -1.82 -12.14 7.86
C LEU A 134 -1.07 -11.64 9.10
N HIS A 135 -1.11 -12.42 10.18
CA HIS A 135 -0.49 -12.06 11.45
C HIS A 135 1.05 -12.06 11.41
N GLY A 136 1.68 -11.29 12.30
CA GLY A 136 3.13 -11.22 12.44
C GLY A 136 3.84 -10.43 11.33
N LYS A 137 3.07 -9.71 10.50
CA LYS A 137 3.57 -8.87 9.42
C LYS A 137 3.57 -7.40 9.82
N LYS A 138 4.31 -6.60 9.05
CA LYS A 138 4.47 -5.15 9.29
C LYS A 138 4.25 -4.35 8.01
N ALA A 139 3.68 -3.15 8.12
CA ALA A 139 3.43 -2.27 6.99
C ALA A 139 3.95 -0.84 7.25
N LEU A 140 4.47 -0.22 6.20
CA LEU A 140 4.84 1.19 6.15
C LEU A 140 4.04 1.90 5.05
N HIS A 141 3.44 3.03 5.36
CA HIS A 141 2.79 3.92 4.41
C HIS A 141 3.66 5.16 4.20
N LEU A 142 4.36 5.22 3.07
CA LEU A 142 5.13 6.37 2.61
C LEU A 142 4.22 7.28 1.79
N GLN A 143 3.77 8.38 2.39
CA GLN A 143 2.86 9.31 1.74
C GLN A 143 3.47 10.70 1.57
N THR A 144 3.17 11.34 0.44
CA THR A 144 3.47 12.76 0.24
C THR A 144 2.21 13.59 0.05
N SER A 145 2.15 14.82 0.55
CA SER A 145 1.01 15.72 0.34
C SER A 145 1.42 17.18 0.20
N GLY A 146 0.65 17.96 -0.55
CA GLY A 146 0.86 19.40 -0.67
C GLY A 146 0.58 20.16 0.63
N GLY A 147 -0.52 19.81 1.31
CA GLY A 147 -0.87 20.31 2.64
C GLY A 147 -0.18 19.53 3.77
N ASP A 148 -0.17 20.12 4.97
CA ASP A 148 0.31 19.49 6.21
C ASP A 148 -0.87 18.91 7.00
N TYR A 149 -0.92 17.59 7.14
CA TYR A 149 -2.03 16.87 7.77
C TYR A 149 -1.66 16.31 9.15
N HIS A 150 -0.41 15.89 9.33
CA HIS A 150 0.08 15.27 10.56
C HIS A 150 0.97 16.21 11.38
N GLY A 151 1.05 17.48 10.98
CA GLY A 151 1.84 18.51 11.65
C GLY A 151 3.34 18.35 11.44
N THR A 152 3.80 17.55 10.47
CA THR A 152 5.24 17.32 10.28
C THR A 152 5.95 18.49 9.61
N ALA A 153 5.22 19.47 9.08
CA ALA A 153 5.73 20.77 8.64
C ALA A 153 5.42 21.91 9.65
N GLY A 154 5.00 21.59 10.87
CA GLY A 154 4.73 22.56 11.94
C GLY A 154 3.30 23.14 11.95
N GLY A 155 2.42 22.66 11.06
CA GLY A 155 1.00 22.95 11.07
C GLY A 155 0.23 22.18 12.16
N PRO A 156 -1.09 22.44 12.29
CA PRO A 156 -1.93 21.71 13.23
C PRO A 156 -2.12 20.25 12.78
N ASP A 157 -2.24 19.33 13.74
CA ASP A 157 -2.66 17.97 13.45
C ASP A 157 -4.15 17.97 13.03
N ILE A 158 -4.37 17.67 11.76
CA ILE A 158 -5.67 17.49 11.13
C ILE A 158 -5.77 16.12 10.46
N SER A 159 -5.04 15.12 10.97
CA SER A 159 -4.91 13.77 10.43
C SER A 159 -6.25 13.04 10.24
N ARG A 160 -7.31 13.48 10.92
CA ARG A 160 -8.70 13.06 10.65
C ARG A 160 -9.13 13.25 9.18
N LEU A 161 -8.48 14.14 8.44
CA LEU A 161 -8.71 14.39 7.02
C LEU A 161 -7.83 13.54 6.09
N ASP A 162 -6.85 12.81 6.61
CA ASP A 162 -6.14 11.77 5.84
C ASP A 162 -6.97 10.49 5.84
N LEU A 163 -7.96 10.46 4.94
CA LEU A 163 -8.83 9.29 4.78
C LEU A 163 -8.09 8.13 4.12
N GLY A 164 -7.03 8.41 3.35
CA GLY A 164 -6.21 7.41 2.67
C GLY A 164 -5.46 6.51 3.66
N HIS A 165 -4.72 7.11 4.59
CA HIS A 165 -4.01 6.34 5.61
C HIS A 165 -4.97 5.61 6.57
N GLN A 166 -6.09 6.25 6.96
CA GLN A 166 -7.11 5.61 7.78
C GLN A 166 -7.71 4.38 7.11
N TYR A 167 -8.05 4.48 5.82
CA TYR A 167 -8.54 3.36 5.03
C TYR A 167 -7.51 2.22 4.96
N LEU A 168 -6.27 2.54 4.61
CA LEU A 168 -5.20 1.55 4.52
C LEU A 168 -4.99 0.80 5.84
N LYS A 169 -4.90 1.53 6.96
CA LYS A 169 -4.77 0.94 8.30
C LYS A 169 -5.95 0.03 8.64
N THR A 170 -7.17 0.45 8.30
CA THR A 170 -8.39 -0.33 8.57
C THR A 170 -8.40 -1.63 7.78
N VAL A 171 -8.11 -1.57 6.47
CA VAL A 171 -8.09 -2.76 5.61
C VAL A 171 -6.99 -3.74 6.00
N LEU A 172 -5.80 -3.23 6.30
CA LEU A 172 -4.69 -4.06 6.80
C LEU A 172 -5.03 -4.73 8.13
N HIS A 173 -5.66 -4.01 9.06
CA HIS A 173 -6.14 -4.59 10.31
C HIS A 173 -7.15 -5.72 10.09
N VAL A 174 -8.11 -5.55 9.17
CA VAL A 174 -9.07 -6.62 8.83
C VAL A 174 -8.36 -7.86 8.29
N MET A 175 -7.28 -7.68 7.51
CA MET A 175 -6.45 -8.78 7.03
C MET A 175 -5.49 -9.35 8.10
N GLY A 176 -5.39 -8.73 9.29
CA GLY A 176 -4.58 -9.20 10.42
C GLY A 176 -3.19 -8.56 10.54
N VAL A 177 -2.94 -7.47 9.81
CA VAL A 177 -1.70 -6.68 9.86
C VAL A 177 -1.91 -5.45 10.75
N ASP A 178 -1.50 -5.57 12.01
CA ASP A 178 -1.73 -4.53 13.04
C ASP A 178 -0.59 -3.49 13.14
N ASP A 179 0.64 -3.90 12.84
CA ASP A 179 1.81 -3.02 12.86
C ASP A 179 1.86 -2.21 11.54
N VAL A 180 1.11 -1.11 11.52
CA VAL A 180 1.04 -0.17 10.39
C VAL A 180 1.55 1.19 10.82
N THR A 181 2.67 1.63 10.24
CA THR A 181 3.29 2.94 10.49
C THR A 181 3.12 3.86 9.28
N GLY A 182 2.82 5.13 9.50
CA GLY A 182 2.84 6.17 8.47
C GLY A 182 4.11 7.01 8.52
N LEU A 183 4.63 7.37 7.34
CA LEU A 183 5.74 8.30 7.18
C LEU A 183 5.40 9.32 6.10
N TYR A 184 5.47 10.60 6.47
CA TYR A 184 4.86 11.67 5.69
C TYR A 184 5.89 12.71 5.24
N ALA A 185 5.87 13.06 3.95
CA ALA A 185 6.49 14.27 3.42
C ALA A 185 5.37 15.23 2.99
N GLU A 186 5.06 16.21 3.84
CA GLU A 186 3.85 17.02 3.72
C GLU A 186 4.14 18.51 3.84
N GLY A 187 3.25 19.37 3.33
CA GLY A 187 3.31 20.81 3.52
C GLY A 187 4.06 21.61 2.44
N MET A 188 4.63 20.95 1.43
CA MET A 188 5.44 21.63 0.40
C MET A 188 4.67 22.66 -0.44
N ASP A 189 3.37 22.44 -0.67
CA ASP A 189 2.53 23.40 -1.42
C ASP A 189 1.92 24.46 -0.50
N HIS A 190 1.74 24.13 0.78
CA HIS A 190 1.27 25.06 1.81
C HIS A 190 2.35 26.08 2.19
N ASP A 191 3.62 25.67 2.24
CA ASP A 191 4.78 26.52 2.46
C ASP A 191 5.88 26.30 1.41
N PRO A 192 5.71 26.86 0.20
CA PRO A 192 6.67 26.68 -0.89
C PRO A 192 8.06 27.24 -0.59
N ALA A 193 8.16 28.25 0.30
CA ALA A 193 9.44 28.86 0.64
C ALA A 193 10.32 27.91 1.45
N ASN A 194 9.72 27.10 2.31
CA ASN A 194 10.42 26.11 3.14
C ASN A 194 10.37 24.69 2.58
N ALA A 195 9.80 24.47 1.39
CA ALA A 195 9.73 23.16 0.75
C ALA A 195 11.07 22.40 0.68
N PRO A 196 12.24 23.03 0.42
CA PRO A 196 13.53 22.34 0.47
C PRO A 196 13.85 21.72 1.85
N ASP A 197 13.59 22.47 2.92
CA ASP A 197 13.88 22.04 4.29
C ASP A 197 12.88 20.97 4.77
N ILE A 198 11.59 21.15 4.44
CA ILE A 198 10.53 20.16 4.67
C ILE A 198 10.95 18.82 4.04
N MET A 199 11.41 18.86 2.78
CA MET A 199 11.85 17.67 2.06
C MET A 199 13.13 17.06 2.64
N ALA A 200 14.11 17.86 3.04
CA ALA A 200 15.32 17.37 3.69
C ALA A 200 15.00 16.62 4.99
N GLN A 201 14.08 17.15 5.80
CA GLN A 201 13.64 16.49 7.04
C GLN A 201 12.85 15.21 6.76
N ALA A 202 11.99 15.20 5.75
CA ALA A 202 11.31 13.98 5.32
C ALA A 202 12.31 12.90 4.83
N PHE A 203 13.30 13.28 4.03
CA PHE A 203 14.35 12.37 3.56
C PHE A 203 15.15 11.76 4.70
N ALA A 204 15.55 12.54 5.71
CA ALA A 204 16.23 12.03 6.89
C ALA A 204 15.38 10.99 7.65
N ARG A 205 14.07 11.24 7.78
CA ARG A 205 13.13 10.30 8.39
C ARG A 205 12.96 9.02 7.56
N ALA A 206 12.90 9.12 6.24
CA ALA A 206 12.85 7.96 5.33
C ALA A 206 14.13 7.12 5.41
N GLU A 207 15.30 7.76 5.44
CA GLU A 207 16.58 7.06 5.58
C GLU A 207 16.66 6.33 6.94
N ALA A 208 16.24 6.98 8.03
CA ALA A 208 16.19 6.37 9.35
C ALA A 208 15.22 5.18 9.38
N ALA A 209 14.02 5.34 8.81
CA ALA A 209 13.04 4.26 8.72
C ALA A 209 13.58 3.07 7.90
N GLY A 210 14.24 3.32 6.77
CA GLY A 210 14.81 2.24 5.94
C GLY A 210 15.82 1.37 6.70
N LYS A 211 16.59 1.95 7.63
CA LYS A 211 17.57 1.21 8.44
C LYS A 211 16.94 0.28 9.48
N THR A 212 15.74 0.58 9.95
CA THR A 212 15.12 -0.12 11.11
C THR A 212 13.80 -0.80 10.82
N PHE A 213 13.23 -0.58 9.63
CA PHE A 213 11.94 -1.14 9.23
C PHE A 213 12.01 -2.65 9.07
#